data_AF-A0A0B5DR20-F1
#
_entry.id   AF-A0A0B5DR20-F1
#
_cell.length_a   1.000
_cell.length_b   1.000
_cell.length_c   1.000
_cell.angle_alpha   90.00
_cell.angle_beta   90.00
_cell.angle_gamma   90.00
#
_symmetry.space_group_name_H-M   'P 1'
#
loop_
_entity.id
_entity.type
_entity.pdbx_description
1 polymer ?
#
loop_
_entity_poly.entity_id
_entity_poly.type
_entity_poly.pdbx_seq_one_letter_code
_entity_poly.pdbx_strand_id
1 'polypeptide(L)'
;MELATPPPAARAPVAQYSWWLMPLALGAGTVATAVAGPDQVQIPATFAGAAATAASAVCVGLLVRAQSQLRRTKEHSRTSQDELTQRWEQRVEGLETDFAAERSDLNAKLDRQAESFKAQLAEQAQTHESELVEQTRVRNEQLALQRAVVRRLGDTYLPEALQRLRDGEAIDDILLEVGQETEAAPELRAELRKVLRTALIGVEEEFDRSTSAEQAVISIGSRIHVLTSKLRGRLHEMQGEHGQLPAVAQGLMELDQEIGPADCLAASIGVLGGSDRPGRQWQEPQRLLSVVRGGIGRIKDFDRVQVRYLPELGVDGSLVDHLTLIFAHLLDNAARYSPPTEPVVVSGKEVPNGVGIEIQDVGKGLSEEKKREAEQSLAGTSKGPGIGGISEDANLGLRVVGALARRYGIRVTFADSPWLGTSVVMVVPHKYFSPLPAASVTEPAVASVTEPASAAVVAPAPKPVQAEAVGTTEAVDTTPGGLPRRRSTRRDTAGPQPGAADRGMETTAAVPPDASFSGLAAFAAAGRASDPPSETPTDRGPAADSETTPVHEFDEQHTEESD
;
A
#
# COMPACT_ATOMS: atom_id res chain seq x y z
N MET A 1 -21.80 -58.04 55.37
CA MET A 1 -21.47 -59.47 55.20
C MET A 1 -20.69 -59.89 56.44
N GLU A 2 -21.40 -60.13 57.55
CA GLU A 2 -20.83 -60.67 58.78
C GLU A 2 -21.40 -62.07 58.99
N LEU A 3 -20.53 -63.02 59.35
CA LEU A 3 -20.87 -64.44 59.42
C LEU A 3 -21.39 -64.79 60.81
N ALA A 4 -22.71 -64.68 61.00
CA ALA A 4 -23.39 -65.22 62.17
C ALA A 4 -23.19 -66.74 62.24
N THR A 5 -22.48 -67.21 63.28
CA THR A 5 -22.15 -68.62 63.45
C THR A 5 -23.36 -69.42 63.97
N PRO A 6 -23.64 -70.62 63.42
CA PRO A 6 -24.75 -71.45 63.89
C PRO A 6 -24.45 -72.05 65.27
N PRO A 7 -25.40 -72.03 66.22
CA PRO A 7 -25.22 -72.67 67.53
C PRO A 7 -25.13 -74.21 67.43
N PRO A 8 -24.48 -74.88 68.38
CA PRO A 8 -23.98 -76.24 68.19
C PRO A 8 -25.05 -77.34 68.22
N ALA A 9 -24.82 -78.40 67.42
CA ALA A 9 -25.66 -79.58 67.36
C ALA A 9 -25.69 -80.35 68.69
N ALA A 10 -26.86 -80.37 69.35
CA ALA A 10 -27.08 -81.09 70.60
C ALA A 10 -27.00 -82.62 70.42
N ARG A 11 -25.84 -83.21 70.76
CA ARG A 11 -25.67 -84.67 70.81
C ARG A 11 -26.52 -85.26 71.96
N ALA A 12 -27.34 -86.25 71.64
CA ALA A 12 -28.24 -86.87 72.63
C ALA A 12 -27.50 -87.83 73.58
N PRO A 13 -27.77 -87.82 74.90
CA PRO A 13 -27.23 -88.79 75.84
C PRO A 13 -27.97 -90.14 75.73
N VAL A 14 -27.32 -91.14 75.13
CA VAL A 14 -27.92 -92.48 74.96
C VAL A 14 -27.64 -93.38 76.18
N ALA A 15 -28.52 -93.27 77.17
CA ALA A 15 -28.99 -94.34 78.05
C ALA A 15 -27.98 -95.38 78.61
N GLN A 16 -27.38 -95.07 79.77
CA GLN A 16 -27.06 -96.10 80.77
C GLN A 16 -28.37 -96.65 81.38
N TYR A 17 -29.01 -97.66 80.78
CA TYR A 17 -30.23 -98.27 81.35
C TYR A 17 -30.39 -99.77 81.06
N SER A 18 -29.42 -100.59 81.49
CA SER A 18 -29.54 -102.06 81.53
C SER A 18 -30.02 -102.63 82.88
N TRP A 19 -30.15 -101.79 83.92
CA TRP A 19 -30.54 -102.22 85.29
C TRP A 19 -31.92 -102.90 85.37
N TRP A 20 -32.84 -102.61 84.44
CA TRP A 20 -34.20 -103.17 84.41
C TRP A 20 -34.24 -104.69 84.13
N LEU A 21 -33.12 -105.33 83.77
CA LEU A 21 -33.04 -106.79 83.58
C LEU A 21 -32.80 -107.57 84.89
N MET A 22 -32.30 -106.93 85.95
CA MET A 22 -32.00 -107.60 87.23
C MET A 22 -33.21 -108.31 87.88
N PRO A 23 -34.45 -107.76 87.87
CA PRO A 23 -35.61 -108.45 88.42
C PRO A 23 -35.98 -109.76 87.70
N LEU A 24 -35.72 -109.86 86.39
CA LEU A 24 -36.02 -111.05 85.61
C LEU A 24 -35.04 -112.19 85.91
N ALA A 25 -33.76 -111.87 86.15
CA ALA A 25 -32.76 -112.86 86.56
C ALA A 25 -33.08 -113.46 87.94
N LEU A 26 -33.53 -112.64 88.90
CA LEU A 26 -33.94 -113.12 90.23
C LEU A 26 -35.28 -113.88 90.22
N GLY A 27 -36.24 -113.47 89.38
CA GLY A 27 -37.52 -114.17 89.23
C GLY A 27 -37.41 -115.58 88.63
N ALA A 28 -36.43 -115.82 87.75
CA ALA A 28 -36.19 -117.14 87.19
C ALA A 28 -35.68 -118.15 88.24
N GLY A 29 -34.91 -117.70 89.23
CA GLY A 29 -34.32 -118.55 90.26
C GLY A 29 -35.32 -119.07 91.30
N THR A 30 -36.46 -118.40 91.51
CA THR A 30 -37.46 -118.78 92.53
C THR A 30 -38.57 -119.68 92.00
N VAL A 31 -38.80 -119.70 90.67
CA VAL A 31 -39.73 -120.65 90.00
C VAL A 31 -39.06 -122.01 89.77
N ALA A 32 -37.73 -122.11 89.93
CA ALA A 32 -36.97 -123.35 89.94
C ALA A 32 -37.21 -124.19 91.21
N THR A 33 -38.45 -124.68 91.37
CA THR A 33 -38.80 -126.02 91.88
C THR A 33 -37.76 -126.64 92.82
N ALA A 34 -37.87 -126.54 94.15
CA ALA A 34 -39.08 -126.81 94.96
C ALA A 34 -39.76 -128.15 94.61
N VAL A 35 -38.98 -129.14 94.14
CA VAL A 35 -39.40 -130.51 93.78
C VAL A 35 -38.71 -131.59 94.65
N ALA A 36 -37.90 -131.20 95.65
CA ALA A 36 -37.06 -132.12 96.43
C ALA A 36 -37.13 -131.97 97.97
N GLY A 37 -38.27 -131.55 98.53
CA GLY A 37 -38.67 -131.73 99.95
C GLY A 37 -37.78 -131.07 101.04
N PRO A 38 -38.01 -131.38 102.34
CA PRO A 38 -39.19 -132.05 102.93
C PRO A 38 -40.22 -131.05 103.53
N ASP A 39 -41.29 -131.56 104.13
CA ASP A 39 -42.50 -130.78 104.45
C ASP A 39 -42.40 -129.80 105.63
N GLN A 40 -42.20 -128.51 105.32
CA GLN A 40 -42.90 -127.36 105.94
C GLN A 40 -42.62 -126.06 105.14
N VAL A 41 -43.38 -124.99 105.40
CA VAL A 41 -43.19 -123.62 104.85
C VAL A 41 -43.45 -123.42 103.32
N GLN A 42 -44.40 -124.15 102.71
CA GLN A 42 -44.77 -123.91 101.29
C GLN A 42 -45.70 -122.70 101.03
N ILE A 43 -46.33 -122.11 102.06
CA ILE A 43 -47.40 -121.11 101.88
C ILE A 43 -46.93 -119.66 101.62
N PRO A 44 -45.85 -119.10 102.23
CA PRO A 44 -45.54 -117.68 102.07
C PRO A 44 -44.81 -117.31 100.76
N ALA A 45 -44.22 -118.27 100.05
CA ALA A 45 -43.33 -118.00 98.91
C ALA A 45 -44.08 -117.56 97.63
N THR A 46 -45.28 -118.08 97.38
CA THR A 46 -46.03 -117.87 96.13
C THR A 46 -46.59 -116.45 96.00
N PHE A 47 -47.06 -115.85 97.10
CA PHE A 47 -47.59 -114.48 97.12
C PHE A 47 -46.52 -113.42 96.81
N ALA A 48 -45.27 -113.63 97.21
CA ALA A 48 -44.18 -112.72 96.92
C ALA A 48 -43.89 -112.61 95.40
N GLY A 49 -43.91 -113.74 94.69
CA GLY A 49 -43.74 -113.78 93.23
C GLY A 49 -44.85 -113.03 92.49
N ALA A 50 -46.11 -113.26 92.88
CA ALA A 50 -47.26 -112.59 92.28
C ALA A 50 -47.21 -111.06 92.46
N ALA A 51 -46.87 -110.58 93.67
CA ALA A 51 -46.70 -109.16 93.97
C ALA A 51 -45.58 -108.52 93.13
N ALA A 52 -44.44 -109.20 92.96
CA ALA A 52 -43.32 -108.72 92.15
C ALA A 52 -43.68 -108.60 90.66
N THR A 53 -44.44 -109.55 90.10
CA THR A 53 -44.91 -109.49 88.70
C THR A 53 -45.98 -108.43 88.47
N ALA A 54 -46.86 -108.17 89.46
CA ALA A 54 -47.82 -107.08 89.38
C ALA A 54 -47.10 -105.72 89.43
N ALA A 55 -46.12 -105.55 90.33
CA ALA A 55 -45.33 -104.33 90.44
C ALA A 55 -44.50 -104.04 89.17
N SER A 56 -43.87 -105.06 88.58
CA SER A 56 -43.11 -104.88 87.34
C SER A 56 -44.01 -104.56 86.14
N ALA A 57 -45.19 -105.16 86.03
CA ALA A 57 -46.19 -104.82 85.02
C ALA A 57 -46.68 -103.35 85.16
N VAL A 58 -46.89 -102.87 86.38
CA VAL A 58 -47.23 -101.46 86.66
C VAL A 58 -46.07 -100.53 86.27
N CYS A 59 -44.82 -100.86 86.62
CA CYS A 59 -43.65 -100.08 86.22
C CYS A 59 -43.45 -100.03 84.70
N VAL A 60 -43.67 -101.14 83.97
CA VAL A 60 -43.64 -101.17 82.50
C VAL A 60 -44.78 -100.34 81.91
N GLY A 61 -46.00 -100.44 82.46
CA GLY A 61 -47.14 -99.61 82.07
C GLY A 61 -46.88 -98.11 82.26
N LEU A 62 -46.25 -97.72 83.37
CA LEU A 62 -45.84 -96.35 83.64
C LEU A 62 -44.70 -95.90 82.71
N LEU A 63 -43.71 -96.75 82.40
CA LEU A 63 -42.66 -96.44 81.42
C LEU A 63 -43.22 -96.24 80.00
N VAL A 64 -44.13 -97.10 79.55
CA VAL A 64 -44.81 -96.96 78.25
C VAL A 64 -45.67 -95.70 78.22
N ARG A 65 -46.39 -95.40 79.30
CA ARG A 65 -47.17 -94.16 79.43
C ARG A 65 -46.27 -92.93 79.40
N ALA A 66 -45.18 -92.92 80.15
CA ALA A 66 -44.19 -91.84 80.16
C ALA A 66 -43.54 -91.65 78.79
N GLN A 67 -43.07 -92.72 78.12
CA GLN A 67 -42.52 -92.63 76.76
C GLN A 67 -43.55 -92.12 75.76
N SER A 68 -44.82 -92.54 75.85
CA SER A 68 -45.88 -92.05 74.96
C SER A 68 -46.20 -90.57 75.18
N GLN A 69 -46.13 -90.07 76.43
CA GLN A 69 -46.22 -88.64 76.72
C GLN A 69 -45.00 -87.88 76.18
N LEU A 70 -43.79 -88.41 76.37
CA LEU A 70 -42.53 -87.78 75.90
C LEU A 70 -42.43 -87.74 74.36
N ARG A 71 -43.02 -88.71 73.65
CA ARG A 71 -43.21 -88.65 72.19
C ARG A 71 -44.21 -87.57 71.81
N ARG A 72 -45.40 -87.55 72.42
CA ARG A 72 -46.45 -86.54 72.15
C ARG A 72 -45.98 -85.11 72.42
N THR A 73 -45.23 -84.85 73.50
CA THR A 73 -44.68 -83.51 73.75
C THR A 73 -43.62 -83.15 72.73
N LYS A 74 -42.72 -84.07 72.35
CA LYS A 74 -41.71 -83.84 71.30
C LYS A 74 -42.33 -83.62 69.92
N GLU A 75 -43.40 -84.34 69.60
CA GLU A 75 -44.19 -84.17 68.37
C GLU A 75 -44.90 -82.81 68.37
N HIS A 76 -45.54 -82.43 69.48
CA HIS A 76 -46.19 -81.12 69.60
C HIS A 76 -45.20 -79.94 69.59
N SER A 77 -44.01 -80.10 70.20
CA SER A 77 -42.94 -79.11 70.10
C SER A 77 -42.42 -78.98 68.67
N ARG A 78 -42.32 -80.08 67.92
CA ARG A 78 -41.97 -80.04 66.50
C ARG A 78 -43.03 -79.32 65.67
N THR A 79 -44.29 -79.74 65.73
CA THR A 79 -45.36 -79.04 64.97
C THR A 79 -45.45 -77.57 65.33
N SER A 80 -45.23 -77.19 66.60
CA SER A 80 -45.17 -75.79 67.01
C SER A 80 -43.94 -75.04 66.47
N GLN A 81 -42.78 -75.71 66.34
CA GLN A 81 -41.60 -75.15 65.69
C GLN A 81 -41.80 -75.01 64.17
N ASP A 82 -42.42 -76.00 63.54
CA ASP A 82 -42.73 -76.01 62.10
C ASP A 82 -43.74 -74.89 61.77
N GLU A 83 -44.82 -74.76 62.56
CA GLU A 83 -45.79 -73.65 62.45
C GLU A 83 -45.16 -72.28 62.68
N LEU A 84 -44.26 -72.14 63.66
CA LEU A 84 -43.54 -70.88 63.89
C LEU A 84 -42.59 -70.57 62.73
N THR A 85 -41.89 -71.58 62.19
CA THR A 85 -40.99 -71.41 61.05
C THR A 85 -41.76 -70.94 59.82
N GLN A 86 -42.88 -71.59 59.48
CA GLN A 86 -43.76 -71.18 58.38
C GLN A 86 -44.30 -69.76 58.55
N ARG A 87 -44.69 -69.36 59.77
CA ARG A 87 -45.14 -67.98 60.05
C ARG A 87 -44.00 -66.96 59.97
N TRP A 88 -42.76 -67.35 60.25
CA TRP A 88 -41.58 -66.51 60.03
C TRP A 88 -41.25 -66.40 58.54
N GLU A 89 -41.24 -67.50 57.79
CA GLU A 89 -41.02 -67.54 56.34
C GLU A 89 -42.04 -66.66 55.60
N GLN A 90 -43.34 -66.84 55.85
CA GLN A 90 -44.41 -66.01 55.28
C GLN A 90 -44.26 -64.52 55.63
N ARG A 91 -43.73 -64.19 56.81
CA ARG A 91 -43.50 -62.81 57.23
C ARG A 91 -42.25 -62.19 56.59
N VAL A 92 -41.22 -63.00 56.33
CA VAL A 92 -40.02 -62.58 55.59
C VAL A 92 -40.38 -62.37 54.12
N GLU A 93 -41.06 -63.32 53.48
CA GLU A 93 -41.53 -63.21 52.09
C GLU A 93 -42.42 -61.96 51.90
N GLY A 94 -43.37 -61.72 52.81
CA GLY A 94 -44.18 -60.51 52.82
C GLY A 94 -43.34 -59.23 52.89
N LEU A 95 -42.41 -59.13 53.84
CA LEU A 95 -41.50 -57.98 53.97
C LEU A 95 -40.58 -57.80 52.77
N GLU A 96 -40.08 -58.88 52.16
CA GLU A 96 -39.29 -58.81 50.93
C GLU A 96 -40.12 -58.29 49.75
N THR A 97 -41.38 -58.70 49.62
CA THR A 97 -42.29 -58.14 48.60
C THR A 97 -42.65 -56.68 48.85
N ASP A 98 -42.90 -56.27 50.10
CA ASP A 98 -43.17 -54.88 50.47
C ASP A 98 -41.97 -53.96 50.18
N PHE A 99 -40.76 -54.36 50.58
CA PHE A 99 -39.54 -53.60 50.30
C PHE A 99 -39.17 -53.60 48.80
N ALA A 100 -39.43 -54.68 48.06
CA ALA A 100 -39.25 -54.72 46.62
C ALA A 100 -40.21 -53.75 45.91
N ALA A 101 -41.47 -53.68 46.37
CA ALA A 101 -42.46 -52.73 45.87
C ALA A 101 -42.05 -51.29 46.18
N GLU A 102 -41.72 -50.95 47.44
CA GLU A 102 -41.29 -49.60 47.83
C GLU A 102 -40.05 -49.15 47.03
N ARG A 103 -39.06 -50.04 46.86
CA ARG A 103 -37.86 -49.75 46.07
C ARG A 103 -38.15 -49.57 44.58
N SER A 104 -39.07 -50.35 44.01
CA SER A 104 -39.54 -50.17 42.63
C SER A 104 -40.22 -48.81 42.46
N ASP A 105 -41.08 -48.45 43.42
CA ASP A 105 -41.82 -47.19 43.43
C ASP A 105 -40.90 -45.97 43.63
N LEU A 106 -39.82 -46.11 44.41
CA LEU A 106 -38.78 -45.09 44.59
C LEU A 106 -37.93 -44.92 43.33
N ASN A 107 -37.45 -46.02 42.73
CA ASN A 107 -36.72 -45.98 41.45
C ASN A 107 -37.58 -45.31 40.38
N ALA A 108 -38.83 -45.74 40.20
CA ALA A 108 -39.75 -45.15 39.23
C ALA A 108 -40.06 -43.67 39.50
N LYS A 109 -39.87 -43.14 40.71
CA LYS A 109 -39.93 -41.69 41.00
C LYS A 109 -38.64 -40.98 40.58
N LEU A 110 -37.48 -41.56 40.89
CA LEU A 110 -36.16 -41.04 40.49
C LEU A 110 -35.97 -41.03 38.97
N ASP A 111 -36.41 -42.07 38.26
CA ASP A 111 -36.33 -42.17 36.81
C ASP A 111 -37.18 -41.06 36.14
N ARG A 112 -38.44 -40.88 36.57
CA ARG A 112 -39.30 -39.77 36.11
C ARG A 112 -38.71 -38.39 36.40
N GLN A 113 -38.06 -38.21 37.56
CA GLN A 113 -37.34 -36.96 37.86
C GLN A 113 -36.15 -36.77 36.92
N ALA A 114 -35.32 -37.79 36.72
CA ALA A 114 -34.17 -37.75 35.81
C ALA A 114 -34.58 -37.49 34.35
N GLU A 115 -35.70 -38.06 33.88
CA GLU A 115 -36.28 -37.76 32.58
C GLU A 115 -36.75 -36.30 32.48
N SER A 116 -37.45 -35.79 33.51
CA SER A 116 -37.89 -34.38 33.53
C SER A 116 -36.74 -33.39 33.51
N PHE A 117 -35.64 -33.65 34.25
CA PHE A 117 -34.44 -32.82 34.21
C PHE A 117 -33.70 -32.92 32.87
N LYS A 118 -33.61 -34.11 32.26
CA LYS A 118 -33.04 -34.27 30.90
C LYS A 118 -33.85 -33.49 29.85
N ALA A 119 -35.18 -33.53 29.93
CA ALA A 119 -36.06 -32.77 29.03
C ALA A 119 -35.85 -31.26 29.19
N GLN A 120 -35.84 -30.75 30.42
CA GLN A 120 -35.58 -29.32 30.71
C GLN A 120 -34.20 -28.86 30.21
N LEU A 121 -33.16 -29.67 30.42
CA LEU A 121 -31.81 -29.36 29.93
C LEU A 121 -31.73 -29.36 28.41
N ALA A 122 -32.45 -30.26 27.73
CA ALA A 122 -32.52 -30.30 26.27
C ALA A 122 -33.28 -29.07 25.71
N GLU A 123 -34.39 -28.68 26.33
CA GLU A 123 -35.17 -27.49 25.97
C GLU A 123 -34.35 -26.19 26.15
N GLN A 124 -33.62 -26.07 27.27
CA GLN A 124 -32.71 -24.95 27.52
C GLN A 124 -31.54 -24.91 26.54
N ALA A 125 -30.91 -26.06 26.25
CA ALA A 125 -29.83 -26.14 25.27
C ALA A 125 -30.30 -25.75 23.86
N GLN A 126 -31.43 -26.29 23.40
CA GLN A 126 -32.01 -25.94 22.10
C GLN A 126 -32.39 -24.46 22.00
N THR A 127 -32.89 -23.87 23.09
CA THR A 127 -33.20 -22.44 23.16
C THR A 127 -31.92 -21.61 22.98
N HIS A 128 -30.89 -21.86 23.78
CA HIS A 128 -29.62 -21.13 23.69
C HIS A 128 -28.87 -21.35 22.36
N GLU A 129 -28.94 -22.54 21.78
CA GLU A 129 -28.41 -22.79 20.43
C GLU A 129 -29.12 -21.91 19.38
N SER A 130 -30.45 -21.78 19.45
CA SER A 130 -31.21 -20.92 18.54
C SER A 130 -30.90 -19.43 18.74
N GLU A 131 -30.74 -18.98 19.99
CA GLU A 131 -30.31 -17.60 20.31
C GLU A 131 -28.92 -17.29 19.75
N LEU A 132 -27.95 -18.22 19.90
CA LEU A 132 -26.59 -18.06 19.40
C LEU A 132 -26.54 -18.06 17.86
N VAL A 133 -27.34 -18.89 17.19
CA VAL A 133 -27.45 -18.90 15.73
C VAL A 133 -28.00 -17.56 15.22
N GLU A 134 -29.06 -17.04 15.82
CA GLU A 134 -29.66 -15.77 15.41
C GLU A 134 -28.76 -14.56 15.71
N GLN A 135 -28.12 -14.51 16.87
CA GLN A 135 -27.11 -13.48 17.18
C GLN A 135 -25.92 -13.53 16.19
N THR A 136 -25.46 -14.74 15.83
CA THR A 136 -24.39 -14.94 14.85
C THR A 136 -24.83 -14.50 13.45
N ARG A 137 -26.08 -14.80 13.07
CA ARG A 137 -26.67 -14.38 11.79
C ARG A 137 -26.72 -12.85 11.68
N VAL A 138 -27.33 -12.17 12.64
CA VAL A 138 -27.41 -10.69 12.67
C VAL A 138 -26.03 -10.04 12.67
N ARG A 139 -25.07 -10.58 13.43
CA ARG A 139 -23.69 -10.06 13.44
C ARG A 139 -22.95 -10.28 12.11
N ASN A 140 -23.19 -11.40 11.43
CA ASN A 140 -22.62 -11.67 10.11
C ASN A 140 -23.26 -10.78 9.02
N GLU A 141 -24.57 -10.56 9.08
CA GLU A 141 -25.28 -9.61 8.20
C GLU A 141 -24.73 -8.18 8.39
N GLN A 142 -24.54 -7.73 9.63
CA GLN A 142 -23.93 -6.43 9.94
C GLN A 142 -22.48 -6.32 9.43
N LEU A 143 -21.66 -7.36 9.61
CA LEU A 143 -20.28 -7.39 9.10
C LEU A 143 -20.23 -7.42 7.56
N ALA A 144 -21.19 -8.08 6.89
CA ALA A 144 -21.29 -8.07 5.44
C ALA A 144 -21.62 -6.67 4.90
N LEU A 145 -22.57 -5.96 5.53
CA LEU A 145 -22.88 -4.57 5.20
C LEU A 145 -21.67 -3.64 5.40
N GLN A 146 -20.98 -3.74 6.54
CA GLN A 146 -19.76 -2.95 6.80
C GLN A 146 -18.65 -3.22 5.76
N ARG A 147 -18.44 -4.49 5.39
CA ARG A 147 -17.46 -4.86 4.35
C ARG A 147 -17.84 -4.34 2.97
N ALA A 148 -19.12 -4.39 2.60
CA ALA A 148 -19.61 -3.85 1.32
C ALA A 148 -19.39 -2.34 1.21
N VAL A 149 -19.52 -1.61 2.33
CA VAL A 149 -19.26 -0.16 2.42
C VAL A 149 -17.78 0.16 2.26
N VAL A 150 -16.90 -0.50 3.04
CA VAL A 150 -15.44 -0.33 2.90
C VAL A 150 -14.97 -0.70 1.49
N ARG A 151 -15.57 -1.73 0.89
CA ARG A 151 -15.29 -2.12 -0.49
C ARG A 151 -15.72 -1.06 -1.51
N ARG A 152 -16.92 -0.48 -1.42
CA ARG A 152 -17.34 0.60 -2.34
C ARG A 152 -16.46 1.86 -2.18
N LEU A 153 -15.97 2.13 -0.98
CA LEU A 153 -15.00 3.21 -0.75
C LEU A 153 -13.69 2.96 -1.53
N GLY A 154 -13.14 1.75 -1.51
CA GLY A 154 -11.93 1.40 -2.27
C GLY A 154 -12.14 1.23 -3.78
N ASP A 155 -13.19 0.50 -4.18
CA ASP A 155 -13.46 0.11 -5.57
C ASP A 155 -14.07 1.26 -6.41
N THR A 156 -14.56 2.34 -5.80
CA THR A 156 -15.29 3.42 -6.52
C THR A 156 -14.96 4.82 -6.00
N TYR A 157 -15.32 5.16 -4.76
CA TYR A 157 -15.23 6.55 -4.29
C TYR A 157 -13.78 7.06 -4.17
N LEU A 158 -12.81 6.23 -3.78
CA LEU A 158 -11.41 6.64 -3.68
C LEU A 158 -10.79 6.96 -5.07
N PRO A 159 -10.91 6.10 -6.10
CA PRO A 159 -10.54 6.46 -7.47
C PRO A 159 -11.17 7.77 -7.98
N GLU A 160 -12.46 7.97 -7.71
CA GLU A 160 -13.19 9.17 -8.13
C GLU A 160 -12.73 10.44 -7.39
N ALA A 161 -12.58 10.36 -6.06
CA ALA A 161 -12.03 11.43 -5.24
C ALA A 161 -10.59 11.82 -5.64
N LEU A 162 -9.75 10.83 -5.96
CA LEU A 162 -8.40 11.05 -6.47
C LEU A 162 -8.38 11.69 -7.86
N GLN A 163 -9.39 11.44 -8.70
CA GLN A 163 -9.52 12.12 -9.98
C GLN A 163 -10.00 13.56 -9.79
N ARG A 164 -11.04 13.81 -8.99
CA ARG A 164 -11.58 15.15 -8.68
C ARG A 164 -10.53 16.06 -8.02
N LEU A 165 -9.71 15.52 -7.12
CA LEU A 165 -8.56 16.23 -6.54
C LEU A 165 -7.53 16.64 -7.61
N ARG A 166 -7.28 15.79 -8.61
CA ARG A 166 -6.37 16.10 -9.74
C ARG A 166 -6.96 17.10 -10.73
N ASP A 167 -8.28 17.15 -10.84
CA ASP A 167 -9.01 18.13 -11.65
C ASP A 167 -9.15 19.49 -10.91
N GLY A 168 -8.68 19.58 -9.66
CA GLY A 168 -8.54 20.83 -8.89
C GLY A 168 -9.70 21.14 -7.92
N GLU A 169 -10.53 20.15 -7.59
CA GLU A 169 -11.64 20.31 -6.64
C GLU A 169 -11.18 20.19 -5.17
N ALA A 170 -11.77 20.99 -4.29
CA ALA A 170 -11.36 21.07 -2.89
C ALA A 170 -11.74 19.80 -2.10
N ILE A 171 -10.83 19.36 -1.22
CA ILE A 171 -11.03 18.17 -0.37
C ILE A 171 -12.33 18.23 0.45
N ASP A 172 -12.74 19.40 0.92
CA ASP A 172 -13.98 19.56 1.70
C ASP A 172 -15.26 19.31 0.87
N ASP A 173 -15.27 19.67 -0.42
CA ASP A 173 -16.40 19.41 -1.32
C ASP A 173 -16.48 17.92 -1.68
N ILE A 174 -15.33 17.32 -2.04
CA ILE A 174 -15.21 15.87 -2.33
C ILE A 174 -15.68 15.01 -1.13
N LEU A 175 -15.36 15.41 0.11
CA LEU A 175 -15.75 14.68 1.33
C LEU A 175 -17.23 14.87 1.74
N LEU A 176 -17.94 15.83 1.14
CA LEU A 176 -19.34 16.10 1.42
C LEU A 176 -20.24 15.00 0.85
N GLU A 177 -19.98 14.56 -0.38
CA GLU A 177 -20.75 13.54 -1.11
C GLU A 177 -20.56 12.14 -0.50
N VAL A 178 -19.33 11.78 -0.12
CA VAL A 178 -18.99 10.49 0.53
C VAL A 178 -19.76 10.25 1.84
N GLY A 179 -20.43 11.26 2.40
CA GLY A 179 -21.33 11.11 3.55
C GLY A 179 -22.74 10.57 3.24
N GLN A 180 -23.22 10.75 2.00
CA GLN A 180 -24.64 10.65 1.66
C GLN A 180 -25.12 9.20 1.48
N GLU A 181 -24.46 8.43 0.61
CA GLU A 181 -25.05 7.26 -0.08
C GLU A 181 -24.93 5.91 0.65
N THR A 182 -24.81 5.90 1.98
CA THR A 182 -24.36 4.71 2.72
C THR A 182 -25.35 4.28 3.79
N GLU A 183 -25.72 2.99 3.85
CA GLU A 183 -26.54 2.43 4.94
C GLU A 183 -25.75 2.19 6.25
N ALA A 184 -24.48 2.57 6.30
CA ALA A 184 -23.58 2.35 7.44
C ALA A 184 -23.99 3.14 8.69
N ALA A 185 -23.62 2.59 9.85
CA ALA A 185 -23.63 3.29 11.13
C ALA A 185 -22.84 4.62 11.05
N PRO A 186 -23.29 5.69 11.73
CA PRO A 186 -22.71 7.02 11.59
C PRO A 186 -21.25 7.10 12.06
N GLU A 187 -20.88 6.32 13.09
CA GLU A 187 -19.51 6.20 13.61
C GLU A 187 -18.55 5.68 12.52
N LEU A 188 -18.91 4.60 11.82
CA LEU A 188 -18.09 4.06 10.74
C LEU A 188 -17.93 5.06 9.59
N ARG A 189 -18.97 5.83 9.24
CA ARG A 189 -18.86 6.91 8.24
C ARG A 189 -17.90 8.01 8.70
N ALA A 190 -17.93 8.37 9.99
CA ALA A 190 -17.03 9.37 10.54
C ALA A 190 -15.57 8.93 10.48
N GLU A 191 -15.25 7.70 10.88
CA GLU A 191 -13.87 7.18 10.79
C GLU A 191 -13.41 7.00 9.34
N LEU A 192 -14.24 6.48 8.44
CA LEU A 192 -13.89 6.37 7.02
C LEU A 192 -13.67 7.76 6.37
N ARG A 193 -14.46 8.77 6.74
CA ARG A 193 -14.23 10.16 6.28
C ARG A 193 -12.90 10.72 6.81
N LYS A 194 -12.50 10.44 8.05
CA LYS A 194 -11.19 10.86 8.58
C LYS A 194 -10.06 10.22 7.78
N VAL A 195 -10.11 8.91 7.58
CA VAL A 195 -9.09 8.16 6.81
C VAL A 195 -8.99 8.70 5.38
N LEU A 196 -10.13 8.92 4.70
CA LEU A 196 -10.14 9.50 3.36
C LEU A 196 -9.59 10.94 3.35
N ARG A 197 -9.93 11.78 4.33
CA ARG A 197 -9.36 13.15 4.44
C ARG A 197 -7.84 13.10 4.58
N THR A 198 -7.31 12.27 5.48
CA THR A 198 -5.86 12.14 5.66
C THR A 198 -5.17 11.61 4.41
N ALA A 199 -5.78 10.66 3.70
CA ALA A 199 -5.26 10.17 2.42
C ALA A 199 -5.26 11.24 1.32
N LEU A 200 -6.35 12.02 1.17
CA LEU A 200 -6.44 13.09 0.19
C LEU A 200 -5.44 14.22 0.48
N ILE A 201 -5.29 14.65 1.74
CA ILE A 201 -4.28 15.66 2.13
C ILE A 201 -2.85 15.18 1.82
N GLY A 202 -2.53 13.91 2.10
CA GLY A 202 -1.21 13.36 1.79
C GLY A 202 -0.92 13.26 0.28
N VAL A 203 -1.95 13.09 -0.54
CA VAL A 203 -1.85 13.08 -2.01
C VAL A 203 -1.81 14.51 -2.58
N GLU A 204 -2.55 15.45 -2.00
CA GLU A 204 -2.49 16.88 -2.31
C GLU A 204 -1.07 17.42 -2.06
N GLU A 205 -0.47 17.11 -0.90
CA GLU A 205 0.91 17.50 -0.60
C GLU A 205 1.92 16.88 -1.59
N GLU A 206 1.68 15.65 -2.08
CA GLU A 206 2.52 15.04 -3.12
C GLU A 206 2.35 15.70 -4.49
N PHE A 207 1.13 16.10 -4.86
CA PHE A 207 0.87 16.85 -6.10
C PHE A 207 1.48 18.26 -6.04
N ASP A 208 1.39 18.96 -4.91
CA ASP A 208 2.04 20.24 -4.68
C ASP A 208 3.57 20.13 -4.72
N ARG A 209 4.13 19.08 -4.10
CA ARG A 209 5.58 18.82 -4.10
C ARG A 209 6.08 18.45 -5.49
N SER A 210 5.33 17.63 -6.23
CA SER A 210 5.60 17.29 -7.62
C SER A 210 5.55 18.55 -8.50
N THR A 211 4.46 19.31 -8.45
CA THR A 211 4.29 20.57 -9.21
C THR A 211 5.40 21.58 -8.88
N SER A 212 5.78 21.70 -7.61
CA SER A 212 6.89 22.56 -7.16
C SER A 212 8.23 22.09 -7.74
N ALA A 213 8.48 20.79 -7.83
CA ALA A 213 9.67 20.24 -8.47
C ALA A 213 9.67 20.50 -9.99
N GLU A 214 8.52 20.40 -10.67
CA GLU A 214 8.41 20.74 -12.10
C GLU A 214 8.71 22.23 -12.33
N GLN A 215 8.13 23.13 -11.53
CA GLN A 215 8.41 24.56 -11.58
C GLN A 215 9.89 24.88 -11.26
N ALA A 216 10.52 24.14 -10.36
CA ALA A 216 11.95 24.26 -10.10
C ALA A 216 12.80 23.84 -11.31
N VAL A 217 12.48 22.73 -11.98
CA VAL A 217 13.13 22.30 -13.22
C VAL A 217 12.94 23.32 -14.35
N ILE A 218 11.72 23.85 -14.52
CA ILE A 218 11.42 24.91 -15.50
C ILE A 218 12.24 26.18 -15.20
N SER A 219 12.33 26.58 -13.93
CA SER A 219 13.15 27.72 -13.49
C SER A 219 14.64 27.50 -13.77
N ILE A 220 15.17 26.29 -13.55
CA ILE A 220 16.56 25.93 -13.84
C ILE A 220 16.82 25.93 -15.35
N GLY A 221 15.97 25.29 -16.15
CA GLY A 221 16.09 25.28 -17.62
C GLY A 221 16.06 26.68 -18.21
N SER A 222 15.15 27.54 -17.75
CA SER A 222 15.08 28.96 -18.15
C SER A 222 16.37 29.72 -17.82
N ARG A 223 16.95 29.53 -16.62
CA ARG A 223 18.23 30.13 -16.23
C ARG A 223 19.39 29.65 -17.11
N ILE A 224 19.45 28.35 -17.40
CA ILE A 224 20.46 27.76 -18.30
C ILE A 224 20.32 28.37 -19.70
N HIS A 225 19.11 28.45 -20.27
CA HIS A 225 18.89 29.01 -21.60
C HIS A 225 19.33 30.49 -21.69
N VAL A 226 19.08 31.29 -20.64
CA VAL A 226 19.54 32.69 -20.55
C VAL A 226 21.08 32.79 -20.45
N LEU A 227 21.74 31.90 -19.71
CA LEU A 227 23.20 31.85 -19.63
C LEU A 227 23.81 31.41 -20.97
N THR A 228 23.29 30.34 -21.55
CA THR A 228 23.75 29.79 -22.83
C THR A 228 23.53 30.76 -23.99
N SER A 229 22.40 31.47 -24.02
CA SER A 229 22.15 32.52 -25.02
C SER A 229 23.16 33.67 -24.92
N LYS A 230 23.62 34.02 -23.71
CA LYS A 230 24.69 35.02 -23.51
C LYS A 230 26.05 34.48 -23.95
N LEU A 231 26.37 33.21 -23.65
CA LEU A 231 27.61 32.57 -24.09
C LEU A 231 27.69 32.51 -25.62
N ARG A 232 26.62 32.09 -26.30
CA ARG A 232 26.57 32.11 -27.78
C ARG A 232 26.64 33.52 -28.35
N GLY A 233 25.99 34.50 -27.70
CA GLY A 233 26.12 35.91 -28.07
C GLY A 233 27.58 36.39 -28.04
N ARG A 234 28.33 36.05 -26.99
CA ARG A 234 29.76 36.40 -26.86
C ARG A 234 30.65 35.62 -27.83
N LEU A 235 30.34 34.34 -28.09
CA LEU A 235 30.99 33.55 -29.13
C LEU A 235 30.83 34.18 -30.51
N HIS A 236 29.63 34.63 -30.86
CA HIS A 236 29.37 35.26 -32.15
C HIS A 236 30.07 36.62 -32.30
N GLU A 237 30.16 37.40 -31.22
CA GLU A 237 30.97 38.61 -31.14
C GLU A 237 32.46 38.30 -31.41
N MET A 238 33.03 37.30 -30.73
CA MET A 238 34.42 36.86 -30.93
C MET A 238 34.67 36.23 -32.32
N GLN A 239 33.69 35.54 -32.90
CA GLN A 239 33.75 35.05 -34.29
C GLN A 239 33.81 36.22 -35.28
N GLY A 240 33.07 37.30 -35.03
CA GLY A 240 33.14 38.53 -35.82
C GLY A 240 34.49 39.26 -35.68
N GLU A 241 35.03 39.36 -34.46
CA GLU A 241 36.29 40.05 -34.18
C GLU A 241 37.54 39.25 -34.60
N HIS A 242 37.50 37.91 -34.56
CA HIS A 242 38.69 37.06 -34.69
C HIS A 242 38.58 35.94 -35.73
N GLY A 243 37.46 35.80 -36.45
CA GLY A 243 37.23 34.73 -37.44
C GLY A 243 38.20 34.69 -38.62
N GLN A 244 39.03 35.73 -38.81
CA GLN A 244 40.11 35.75 -39.79
C GLN A 244 41.34 34.89 -39.39
N LEU A 245 41.44 34.45 -38.13
CA LEU A 245 42.53 33.60 -37.63
C LEU A 245 42.08 32.14 -37.58
N PRO A 246 42.55 31.24 -38.46
CA PRO A 246 41.98 29.89 -38.61
C PRO A 246 41.95 29.07 -37.31
N ALA A 247 43.02 29.11 -36.51
CA ALA A 247 43.10 28.40 -35.24
C ALA A 247 42.11 28.94 -34.18
N VAL A 248 41.80 30.23 -34.21
CA VAL A 248 40.81 30.84 -33.30
C VAL A 248 39.40 30.56 -33.80
N ALA A 249 39.17 30.68 -35.11
CA ALA A 249 37.89 30.33 -35.74
C ALA A 249 37.50 28.86 -35.49
N GLN A 250 38.46 27.93 -35.56
CA GLN A 250 38.23 26.52 -35.21
C GLN A 250 37.82 26.35 -33.74
N GLY A 251 38.59 26.87 -32.77
CA GLY A 251 38.26 26.74 -31.35
C GLY A 251 36.94 27.42 -30.95
N LEU A 252 36.57 28.53 -31.61
CA LEU A 252 35.27 29.18 -31.43
C LEU A 252 34.10 28.41 -32.08
N MET A 253 34.36 27.60 -33.11
CA MET A 253 33.37 26.70 -33.72
C MET A 253 33.16 25.46 -32.85
N GLU A 254 34.25 24.84 -32.38
CA GLU A 254 34.22 23.71 -31.44
C GLU A 254 33.44 24.07 -30.16
N LEU A 255 33.67 25.27 -29.59
CA LEU A 255 32.99 25.70 -28.37
C LEU A 255 31.48 26.02 -28.56
N ASP A 256 31.04 26.59 -29.69
CA ASP A 256 29.59 26.76 -29.95
C ASP A 256 28.90 25.41 -30.17
N GLN A 257 29.61 24.45 -30.78
CA GLN A 257 29.12 23.09 -31.00
C GLN A 257 28.94 22.31 -29.69
N GLU A 258 29.88 22.40 -28.73
CA GLU A 258 29.71 21.82 -27.39
C GLU A 258 28.53 22.46 -26.61
N ILE A 259 28.25 23.74 -26.87
CA ILE A 259 27.17 24.50 -26.23
C ILE A 259 25.79 24.23 -26.87
N GLY A 260 25.75 23.80 -28.13
CA GLY A 260 24.54 23.49 -28.89
C GLY A 260 23.53 22.58 -28.15
N PRO A 261 23.93 21.38 -27.71
CA PRO A 261 23.06 20.46 -26.97
C PRO A 261 22.54 21.01 -25.63
N ALA A 262 23.36 21.77 -24.90
CA ALA A 262 22.96 22.38 -23.63
C ALA A 262 21.88 23.44 -23.81
N ASP A 263 21.96 24.24 -24.89
CA ASP A 263 20.89 25.18 -25.27
C ASP A 263 19.61 24.44 -25.69
N CYS A 264 19.76 23.36 -26.46
CA CYS A 264 18.65 22.55 -26.94
C CYS A 264 17.85 21.98 -25.76
N LEU A 265 18.53 21.38 -24.77
CA LEU A 265 17.92 20.89 -23.53
C LEU A 265 17.23 21.99 -22.73
N ALA A 266 17.88 23.15 -22.58
CA ALA A 266 17.34 24.27 -21.82
C ALA A 266 16.07 24.88 -22.46
N ALA A 267 16.08 25.06 -23.79
CA ALA A 267 14.90 25.49 -24.55
C ALA A 267 13.77 24.43 -24.53
N SER A 268 14.12 23.15 -24.52
CA SER A 268 13.16 22.03 -24.41
C SER A 268 12.39 22.05 -23.09
N ILE A 269 13.10 22.23 -21.98
CA ILE A 269 12.50 22.39 -20.65
C ILE A 269 11.58 23.63 -20.64
N GLY A 270 12.00 24.73 -21.28
CA GLY A 270 11.17 25.92 -21.45
C GLY A 270 9.84 25.63 -22.17
N VAL A 271 9.88 24.94 -23.31
CA VAL A 271 8.69 24.59 -24.09
C VAL A 271 7.75 23.65 -23.31
N LEU A 272 8.28 22.67 -22.58
CA LEU A 272 7.47 21.78 -21.75
C LEU A 272 6.85 22.50 -20.54
N GLY A 273 7.54 23.50 -19.99
CA GLY A 273 7.00 24.43 -18.99
C GLY A 273 6.02 25.48 -19.53
N GLY A 274 5.53 25.32 -20.77
CA GLY A 274 4.58 26.25 -21.40
C GLY A 274 5.17 27.62 -21.73
N SER A 275 6.50 27.77 -21.79
CA SER A 275 7.12 29.04 -22.12
C SER A 275 7.17 29.26 -23.64
N ASP A 276 6.44 30.29 -24.08
CA ASP A 276 6.15 30.60 -25.48
C ASP A 276 7.33 31.20 -26.28
N ARG A 277 8.54 31.24 -25.70
CA ARG A 277 9.70 32.02 -26.18
C ARG A 277 11.02 31.25 -26.08
N PRO A 278 11.39 30.45 -27.09
CA PRO A 278 12.80 30.19 -27.36
C PRO A 278 13.47 31.50 -27.83
N GLY A 279 14.63 31.81 -27.26
CA GLY A 279 15.64 32.71 -27.82
C GLY A 279 15.15 34.06 -28.36
N ARG A 280 14.93 34.13 -29.67
CA ARG A 280 15.09 35.35 -30.47
C ARG A 280 13.92 35.57 -31.44
N GLN A 281 13.28 36.74 -31.34
CA GLN A 281 12.32 37.17 -32.35
C GLN A 281 13.06 37.62 -33.62
N TRP A 282 12.99 36.82 -34.68
CA TRP A 282 13.49 37.18 -36.00
C TRP A 282 12.49 38.12 -36.67
N GLN A 283 12.95 39.29 -37.12
CA GLN A 283 12.11 40.30 -37.78
C GLN A 283 11.92 40.02 -39.29
N GLU A 284 12.81 39.23 -39.89
CA GLU A 284 12.81 38.90 -41.31
C GLU A 284 12.72 37.38 -41.52
N PRO A 285 11.98 36.88 -42.54
CA PRO A 285 11.88 35.45 -42.83
C PRO A 285 13.24 34.81 -43.13
N GLN A 286 13.54 33.70 -42.48
CA GLN A 286 14.83 33.01 -42.62
C GLN A 286 14.76 31.85 -43.61
N ARG A 287 15.76 31.70 -44.49
CA ARG A 287 15.84 30.58 -45.44
C ARG A 287 15.64 29.24 -44.72
N LEU A 288 14.77 28.37 -45.22
CA LEU A 288 14.52 27.04 -44.63
C LEU A 288 15.82 26.24 -44.43
N LEU A 289 16.77 26.34 -45.37
CA LEU A 289 18.12 25.77 -45.24
C LEU A 289 18.87 26.27 -44.00
N SER A 290 18.74 27.54 -43.63
CA SER A 290 19.34 28.10 -42.41
C SER A 290 18.66 27.57 -41.15
N VAL A 291 17.34 27.38 -41.16
CA VAL A 291 16.59 26.81 -40.02
C VAL A 291 16.96 25.34 -39.80
N VAL A 292 17.08 24.55 -40.87
CA VAL A 292 17.57 23.16 -40.81
C VAL A 292 19.02 23.11 -40.31
N ARG A 293 19.91 23.97 -40.83
CA ARG A 293 21.31 24.07 -40.37
C ARG A 293 21.43 24.49 -38.90
N GLY A 294 20.55 25.36 -38.41
CA GLY A 294 20.48 25.70 -36.99
C GLY A 294 20.07 24.53 -36.09
N GLY A 295 19.27 23.59 -36.62
CA GLY A 295 18.95 22.34 -35.94
C GLY A 295 20.14 21.37 -35.92
N ILE A 296 20.84 21.25 -37.06
CA ILE A 296 22.09 20.47 -37.18
C ILE A 296 23.15 20.96 -36.20
N GLY A 297 23.36 22.28 -36.07
CA GLY A 297 24.30 22.88 -35.12
C GLY A 297 23.92 22.75 -33.62
N ARG A 298 22.88 22.00 -33.28
CA ARG A 298 22.44 21.74 -31.89
C ARG A 298 22.54 20.27 -31.47
N ILE A 299 22.95 19.37 -32.38
CA ILE A 299 23.13 17.94 -32.07
C ILE A 299 24.61 17.59 -32.01
N LYS A 300 24.95 16.46 -31.37
CA LYS A 300 26.34 15.99 -31.28
C LYS A 300 26.86 15.44 -32.60
N ASP A 301 26.03 14.68 -33.31
CA ASP A 301 26.34 13.95 -34.55
C ASP A 301 26.01 14.79 -35.80
N PHE A 302 26.37 16.07 -35.77
CA PHE A 302 26.01 17.08 -36.78
C PHE A 302 26.60 16.81 -38.17
N ASP A 303 27.78 16.19 -38.21
CA ASP A 303 28.57 15.83 -39.40
C ASP A 303 27.92 14.70 -40.22
N ARG A 304 27.15 13.84 -39.55
CA ARG A 304 26.40 12.74 -40.17
C ARG A 304 25.13 13.21 -40.92
N VAL A 305 24.73 14.48 -40.82
CA VAL A 305 23.48 14.98 -41.43
C VAL A 305 23.69 15.53 -42.85
N GLN A 306 23.09 14.87 -43.84
CA GLN A 306 23.17 15.24 -45.27
C GLN A 306 21.88 15.90 -45.76
N VAL A 307 21.90 17.22 -45.95
CA VAL A 307 20.79 17.96 -46.58
C VAL A 307 20.90 17.84 -48.10
N ARG A 308 19.95 17.14 -48.75
CA ARG A 308 19.97 16.89 -50.21
C ARG A 308 19.24 17.95 -51.04
N TYR A 309 18.00 18.25 -50.68
CA TYR A 309 17.16 19.21 -51.41
C TYR A 309 16.14 19.82 -50.45
N LEU A 310 15.97 21.14 -50.51
CA LEU A 310 14.95 21.90 -49.78
C LEU A 310 14.43 23.01 -50.70
N PRO A 311 13.15 23.39 -50.64
CA PRO A 311 12.63 24.53 -51.41
C PRO A 311 13.21 25.86 -50.90
N GLU A 312 13.43 26.82 -51.80
CA GLU A 312 13.93 28.16 -51.47
C GLU A 312 12.83 29.07 -50.89
N LEU A 313 12.37 28.72 -49.70
CA LEU A 313 11.35 29.44 -48.95
C LEU A 313 11.91 30.09 -47.69
N GLY A 314 11.34 31.23 -47.32
CA GLY A 314 11.58 31.93 -46.05
C GLY A 314 10.58 31.48 -45.00
N VAL A 315 11.06 30.91 -43.90
CA VAL A 315 10.29 30.58 -42.71
C VAL A 315 9.97 31.86 -41.94
N ASP A 316 8.72 32.04 -41.55
CA ASP A 316 8.28 33.16 -40.71
C ASP A 316 9.07 33.24 -39.39
N GLY A 317 9.46 34.45 -39.02
CA GLY A 317 10.35 34.72 -37.89
C GLY A 317 9.82 34.30 -36.53
N SER A 318 8.49 34.15 -36.38
CA SER A 318 7.88 33.59 -35.16
C SER A 318 8.10 32.08 -35.00
N LEU A 319 8.33 31.36 -36.11
CA LEU A 319 8.48 29.91 -36.13
C LEU A 319 9.94 29.44 -36.23
N VAL A 320 10.87 30.30 -36.66
CA VAL A 320 12.30 29.94 -36.86
C VAL A 320 12.89 29.17 -35.68
N ASP A 321 12.93 29.74 -34.48
CA ASP A 321 13.57 29.10 -33.32
C ASP A 321 12.84 27.82 -32.88
N HIS A 322 11.51 27.76 -33.06
CA HIS A 322 10.67 26.59 -32.77
C HIS A 322 10.93 25.43 -33.75
N LEU A 323 11.01 25.70 -35.06
CA LEU A 323 11.38 24.69 -36.06
C LEU A 323 12.83 24.25 -35.89
N THR A 324 13.73 25.17 -35.55
CA THR A 324 15.14 24.85 -35.23
C THR A 324 15.24 23.86 -34.07
N LEU A 325 14.36 23.99 -33.05
CA LEU A 325 14.26 23.04 -31.94
C LEU A 325 13.62 21.70 -32.36
N ILE A 326 12.60 21.70 -33.22
CA ILE A 326 12.03 20.46 -33.79
C ILE A 326 13.08 19.69 -34.59
N PHE A 327 13.84 20.37 -35.46
CA PHE A 327 14.91 19.73 -36.24
C PHE A 327 15.99 19.15 -35.34
N ALA A 328 16.44 19.86 -34.29
CA ALA A 328 17.42 19.33 -33.36
C ALA A 328 16.96 17.99 -32.72
N HIS A 329 15.71 17.90 -32.26
CA HIS A 329 15.17 16.66 -31.66
C HIS A 329 14.96 15.52 -32.65
N LEU A 330 14.48 15.81 -33.85
CA LEU A 330 14.28 14.77 -34.86
C LEU A 330 15.61 14.26 -35.43
N LEU A 331 16.63 15.12 -35.53
CA LEU A 331 17.96 14.76 -36.01
C LEU A 331 18.80 14.04 -34.94
N ASP A 332 18.73 14.44 -33.66
CA ASP A 332 19.41 13.70 -32.57
C ASP A 332 18.86 12.27 -32.47
N ASN A 333 17.53 12.11 -32.50
CA ASN A 333 16.91 10.79 -32.54
C ASN A 333 17.35 9.97 -33.76
N ALA A 334 17.28 10.53 -34.97
CA ALA A 334 17.68 9.82 -36.19
C ALA A 334 19.17 9.40 -36.18
N ALA A 335 20.05 10.26 -35.65
CA ALA A 335 21.48 9.97 -35.52
C ALA A 335 21.78 8.95 -34.41
N ARG A 336 21.04 9.00 -33.30
CA ARG A 336 21.16 8.10 -32.14
C ARG A 336 20.68 6.68 -32.45
N TYR A 337 19.66 6.51 -33.31
CA TYR A 337 19.15 5.20 -33.72
C TYR A 337 19.79 4.65 -35.01
N SER A 338 20.53 5.46 -35.78
CA SER A 338 21.33 5.01 -36.94
C SER A 338 22.75 4.56 -36.54
N PRO A 339 23.34 3.54 -37.20
CA PRO A 339 24.75 3.19 -37.04
C PRO A 339 25.68 4.39 -37.31
N PRO A 340 26.82 4.51 -36.61
CA PRO A 340 27.70 5.68 -36.70
C PRO A 340 28.35 5.87 -38.08
N THR A 341 28.36 4.82 -38.92
CA THR A 341 28.85 4.87 -40.31
C THR A 341 27.83 5.42 -41.31
N GLU A 342 26.54 5.42 -40.96
CA GLU A 342 25.46 5.80 -41.87
C GLU A 342 25.00 7.25 -41.67
N PRO A 343 24.69 7.98 -42.76
CA PRO A 343 24.24 9.36 -42.70
C PRO A 343 22.72 9.47 -42.47
N VAL A 344 22.31 10.53 -41.77
CA VAL A 344 20.91 10.95 -41.69
C VAL A 344 20.61 11.88 -42.87
N VAL A 345 19.65 11.52 -43.73
CA VAL A 345 19.34 12.29 -44.94
C VAL A 345 18.15 13.21 -44.70
N VAL A 346 18.31 14.50 -44.99
CA VAL A 346 17.23 15.49 -44.92
C VAL A 346 16.85 15.95 -46.32
N SER A 347 15.56 15.89 -46.63
CA SER A 347 15.00 16.45 -47.86
C SER A 347 13.68 17.18 -47.58
N GLY A 348 13.20 17.99 -48.51
CA GLY A 348 11.92 18.68 -48.39
C GLY A 348 11.35 19.09 -49.73
N LYS A 349 10.02 19.13 -49.81
CA LYS A 349 9.24 19.42 -51.02
C LYS A 349 7.98 20.20 -50.65
N GLU A 350 7.53 21.07 -51.54
CA GLU A 350 6.21 21.66 -51.42
C GLU A 350 5.13 20.59 -51.63
N VAL A 351 4.05 20.67 -50.85
CA VAL A 351 2.90 19.76 -50.87
C VAL A 351 1.60 20.58 -50.75
N PRO A 352 0.42 20.06 -51.14
CA PRO A 352 -0.82 20.85 -51.12
C PRO A 352 -1.19 21.47 -49.76
N ASN A 353 -0.63 20.96 -48.66
CA ASN A 353 -0.86 21.43 -47.29
C ASN A 353 0.30 22.27 -46.69
N GLY A 354 1.31 22.66 -47.48
CA GLY A 354 2.48 23.42 -47.01
C GLY A 354 3.81 22.84 -47.50
N VAL A 355 4.81 22.75 -46.63
CA VAL A 355 6.10 22.11 -46.95
C VAL A 355 6.21 20.79 -46.20
N GLY A 356 6.40 19.70 -46.94
CA GLY A 356 6.71 18.38 -46.41
C GLY A 356 8.21 18.18 -46.35
N ILE A 357 8.76 18.00 -45.15
CA ILE A 357 10.17 17.80 -44.87
C ILE A 357 10.34 16.37 -44.35
N GLU A 358 11.28 15.64 -44.90
CA GLU A 358 11.48 14.22 -44.68
C GLU A 358 12.90 13.97 -44.17
N ILE A 359 13.00 13.38 -42.98
CA ILE A 359 14.25 13.01 -42.31
C ILE A 359 14.32 11.49 -42.35
N GLN A 360 15.30 10.95 -43.07
CA GLN A 360 15.46 9.52 -43.33
C GLN A 360 16.68 9.00 -42.58
N ASP A 361 16.46 7.96 -41.78
CA ASP A 361 17.48 7.26 -40.99
C ASP A 361 17.76 5.86 -41.58
N VAL A 362 18.90 5.28 -41.19
CA VAL A 362 19.36 3.93 -41.60
C VAL A 362 19.55 3.06 -40.35
N GLY A 363 18.64 3.19 -39.40
CA GLY A 363 18.58 2.42 -38.16
C GLY A 363 18.04 1.00 -38.33
N LYS A 364 17.49 0.44 -37.26
CA LYS A 364 16.82 -0.88 -37.25
C LYS A 364 15.30 -0.79 -37.53
N GLY A 365 14.80 0.41 -37.83
CA GLY A 365 13.39 0.74 -37.86
C GLY A 365 12.75 0.77 -36.46
N LEU A 366 11.50 1.22 -36.40
CA LEU A 366 10.67 1.15 -35.19
C LEU A 366 9.75 -0.07 -35.28
N SER A 367 9.62 -0.85 -34.19
CA SER A 367 8.53 -1.83 -34.09
C SER A 367 7.18 -1.10 -33.96
N GLU A 368 6.09 -1.75 -34.36
CA GLU A 368 4.73 -1.16 -34.29
C GLU A 368 4.35 -0.67 -32.88
N GLU A 369 4.83 -1.37 -31.84
CA GLU A 369 4.65 -0.94 -30.45
C GLU A 369 5.37 0.38 -30.16
N LYS A 370 6.61 0.56 -30.66
CA LYS A 370 7.39 1.80 -30.52
C LYS A 370 6.91 2.92 -31.43
N LYS A 371 6.38 2.62 -32.63
CA LYS A 371 5.68 3.61 -33.46
C LYS A 371 4.50 4.20 -32.70
N ARG A 372 3.64 3.33 -32.14
CA ARG A 372 2.48 3.70 -31.32
C ARG A 372 2.87 4.47 -30.04
N GLU A 373 3.98 4.13 -29.39
CA GLU A 373 4.52 4.87 -28.25
C GLU A 373 5.02 6.27 -28.65
N ALA A 374 5.79 6.37 -29.74
CA ALA A 374 6.25 7.64 -30.29
C ALA A 374 5.07 8.54 -30.71
N GLU A 375 4.02 7.97 -31.30
CA GLU A 375 2.76 8.66 -31.61
C GLU A 375 2.04 9.14 -30.35
N GLN A 376 2.00 8.36 -29.27
CA GLN A 376 1.41 8.77 -27.98
C GLN A 376 2.21 9.91 -27.31
N SER A 377 3.54 9.90 -27.44
CA SER A 377 4.40 11.00 -27.01
C SER A 377 4.21 12.26 -27.86
N LEU A 378 4.04 12.14 -29.19
CA LEU A 378 3.67 13.25 -30.08
C LEU A 378 2.25 13.79 -29.80
N ALA A 379 1.30 12.92 -29.49
CA ALA A 379 -0.07 13.31 -29.13
C ALA A 379 -0.14 13.99 -27.75
N GLY A 380 0.80 13.69 -26.85
CA GLY A 380 0.74 14.11 -25.44
C GLY A 380 -0.15 13.21 -24.58
N THR A 381 -0.42 11.97 -25.03
CA THR A 381 -1.27 10.97 -24.36
C THR A 381 -0.44 9.85 -23.70
N SER A 382 0.89 9.96 -23.71
CA SER A 382 1.79 9.03 -23.02
C SER A 382 1.55 9.04 -21.49
N LYS A 383 1.78 7.89 -20.84
CA LYS A 383 1.46 7.69 -19.42
C LYS A 383 2.51 8.33 -18.50
N GLY A 384 2.20 9.53 -18.02
CA GLY A 384 2.92 10.18 -16.92
C GLY A 384 2.57 11.67 -16.87
N PRO A 385 2.03 12.20 -15.76
CA PRO A 385 1.79 13.63 -15.64
C PRO A 385 3.11 14.41 -15.72
N GLY A 386 3.06 15.56 -16.38
CA GLY A 386 4.13 16.56 -16.34
C GLY A 386 5.53 16.08 -16.74
N ILE A 387 6.53 16.79 -16.21
CA ILE A 387 7.96 16.52 -16.33
C ILE A 387 8.36 15.25 -15.55
N GLY A 388 7.67 14.91 -14.45
CA GLY A 388 7.96 13.73 -13.63
C GLY A 388 7.88 12.38 -14.35
N GLY A 389 7.15 12.31 -15.48
CA GLY A 389 7.05 11.12 -16.33
C GLY A 389 8.12 10.97 -17.43
N ILE A 390 9.20 11.76 -17.42
CA ILE A 390 10.23 11.72 -18.47
C ILE A 390 11.33 10.71 -18.10
N SER A 391 11.12 9.45 -18.50
CA SER A 391 12.18 8.44 -18.57
C SER A 391 12.63 8.25 -20.03
N GLU A 392 13.94 8.07 -20.22
CA GLU A 392 14.66 8.06 -21.50
C GLU A 392 14.69 9.40 -22.27
N ASP A 393 15.89 9.85 -22.69
CA ASP A 393 16.12 11.08 -23.46
C ASP A 393 15.20 11.22 -24.69
N ALA A 394 14.94 10.10 -25.39
CA ALA A 394 14.15 10.08 -26.62
C ALA A 394 12.70 10.55 -26.39
N ASN A 395 12.13 10.26 -25.21
CA ASN A 395 10.79 10.70 -24.84
C ASN A 395 10.70 12.21 -24.58
N LEU A 396 11.78 12.84 -24.09
CA LEU A 396 11.85 14.30 -23.95
C LEU A 396 11.66 14.96 -25.31
N GLY A 397 12.47 14.58 -26.30
CA GLY A 397 12.47 15.20 -27.62
C GLY A 397 11.15 15.02 -28.36
N LEU A 398 10.57 13.82 -28.35
CA LEU A 398 9.27 13.58 -28.98
C LEU A 398 8.12 14.34 -28.29
N ARG A 399 8.15 14.52 -26.96
CA ARG A 399 7.15 15.33 -26.24
C ARG A 399 7.27 16.83 -26.58
N VAL A 400 8.49 17.35 -26.73
CA VAL A 400 8.75 18.74 -27.20
C VAL A 400 8.24 18.93 -28.63
N VAL A 401 8.61 18.03 -29.55
CA VAL A 401 8.14 18.05 -30.95
C VAL A 401 6.61 17.98 -30.99
N GLY A 402 5.99 17.11 -30.20
CA GLY A 402 4.54 16.99 -30.10
C GLY A 402 3.86 18.27 -29.60
N ALA A 403 4.39 18.89 -28.55
CA ALA A 403 3.85 20.15 -28.01
C ALA A 403 3.89 21.28 -29.05
N LEU A 404 5.02 21.45 -29.74
CA LEU A 404 5.17 22.44 -30.81
C LEU A 404 4.31 22.11 -32.03
N ALA A 405 4.24 20.83 -32.40
CA ALA A 405 3.44 20.36 -33.54
C ALA A 405 1.95 20.68 -33.35
N ARG A 406 1.39 20.36 -32.18
CA ARG A 406 0.00 20.71 -31.81
C ARG A 406 -0.20 22.24 -31.79
N ARG A 407 0.72 23.00 -31.19
CA ARG A 407 0.62 24.48 -31.04
C ARG A 407 0.68 25.23 -32.39
N TYR A 408 1.47 24.75 -33.35
CA TYR A 408 1.62 25.39 -34.66
C TYR A 408 0.81 24.72 -35.80
N GLY A 409 0.14 23.59 -35.53
CA GLY A 409 -0.61 22.84 -36.54
C GLY A 409 0.29 22.11 -37.55
N ILE A 410 1.53 21.81 -37.15
CA ILE A 410 2.46 20.97 -37.90
C ILE A 410 2.03 19.51 -37.69
N ARG A 411 2.06 18.69 -38.74
CA ARG A 411 1.85 17.24 -38.60
C ARG A 411 3.20 16.53 -38.68
N VAL A 412 3.43 15.56 -37.81
CA VAL A 412 4.60 14.67 -37.82
C VAL A 412 4.09 13.24 -37.88
N THR A 413 4.64 12.43 -38.79
CA THR A 413 4.24 11.04 -39.01
C THR A 413 5.47 10.18 -39.26
N PHE A 414 5.49 8.98 -38.67
CA PHE A 414 6.54 7.98 -38.90
C PHE A 414 6.15 7.06 -40.07
N ALA A 415 7.14 6.67 -40.85
CA ALA A 415 7.06 5.63 -41.87
C ALA A 415 8.35 4.79 -41.84
N ASP A 416 8.33 3.61 -42.44
CA ASP A 416 9.55 2.80 -42.60
C ASP A 416 10.42 3.38 -43.73
N SER A 417 11.74 3.49 -43.52
CA SER A 417 12.65 4.03 -44.52
C SER A 417 12.98 2.98 -45.59
N PRO A 418 13.26 3.38 -46.85
CA PRO A 418 13.73 2.46 -47.90
C PRO A 418 15.02 1.69 -47.57
N TRP A 419 15.71 2.03 -46.49
CA TRP A 419 16.99 1.47 -46.06
C TRP A 419 16.90 0.75 -44.70
N LEU A 420 15.73 0.18 -44.38
CA LEU A 420 15.40 -0.53 -43.12
C LEU A 420 15.40 0.33 -41.84
N GLY A 421 15.59 1.65 -41.96
CA GLY A 421 15.47 2.61 -40.86
C GLY A 421 14.06 3.20 -40.72
N THR A 422 13.99 4.38 -40.11
CA THR A 422 12.76 5.21 -40.00
C THR A 422 12.80 6.38 -40.98
N SER A 423 11.67 6.76 -41.54
CA SER A 423 11.45 8.06 -42.19
C SER A 423 10.48 8.88 -41.34
N VAL A 424 10.89 10.07 -40.91
CA VAL A 424 10.03 11.04 -40.21
C VAL A 424 9.61 12.11 -41.21
N VAL A 425 8.31 12.13 -41.53
CA VAL A 425 7.71 13.15 -42.41
C VAL A 425 7.04 14.21 -41.54
N MET A 426 7.51 15.45 -41.66
CA MET A 426 6.94 16.63 -41.04
C MET A 426 6.30 17.54 -42.09
N VAL A 427 5.00 17.85 -41.96
CA VAL A 427 4.29 18.79 -42.83
C VAL A 427 4.00 20.09 -42.07
N VAL A 428 4.73 21.15 -42.43
CA VAL A 428 4.59 22.49 -41.87
C VAL A 428 3.61 23.31 -42.72
N PRO A 429 2.57 23.96 -42.16
CA PRO A 429 1.56 24.69 -42.92
C PRO A 429 2.12 25.87 -43.76
N HIS A 430 1.58 26.09 -44.96
CA HIS A 430 2.01 27.15 -45.89
C HIS A 430 2.01 28.55 -45.27
N LYS A 431 1.12 28.85 -44.30
CA LYS A 431 1.05 30.15 -43.61
C LYS A 431 2.33 30.58 -42.88
N TYR A 432 3.30 29.68 -42.70
CA TYR A 432 4.61 29.96 -42.12
C TYR A 432 5.74 30.10 -43.16
N PHE A 433 5.41 30.09 -44.46
CA PHE A 433 6.36 30.24 -45.54
C PHE A 433 5.99 31.42 -46.43
N SER A 434 7.01 32.23 -46.72
CA SER A 434 6.97 33.32 -47.70
C SER A 434 8.00 33.06 -48.79
N PRO A 435 7.78 33.55 -50.03
CA PRO A 435 8.85 33.69 -51.01
C PRO A 435 9.99 34.51 -50.38
N LEU A 436 11.23 34.06 -50.57
CA LEU A 436 12.39 34.84 -50.12
C LEU A 436 12.45 36.16 -50.90
N PRO A 437 12.81 37.29 -50.25
CA PRO A 437 13.20 38.48 -50.98
C PRO A 437 14.30 38.11 -51.97
N ALA A 438 14.08 38.38 -53.25
CA ALA A 438 15.11 38.19 -54.26
C ALA A 438 16.28 39.11 -53.89
N ALA A 439 17.38 38.52 -53.41
CA ALA A 439 18.57 39.27 -53.07
C ALA A 439 19.02 40.00 -54.33
N SER A 440 18.94 41.33 -54.32
CA SER A 440 19.46 42.15 -55.41
C SER A 440 20.96 41.88 -55.50
N VAL A 441 21.35 41.08 -56.50
CA VAL A 441 22.76 40.85 -56.83
C VAL A 441 23.29 42.18 -57.35
N THR A 442 23.77 43.01 -56.44
CA THR A 442 24.62 44.14 -56.77
C THR A 442 25.89 43.55 -57.37
N GLU A 443 25.94 43.46 -58.70
CA GLU A 443 27.17 43.13 -59.41
C GLU A 443 28.29 44.04 -58.87
N PRO A 444 29.48 43.49 -58.56
CA PRO A 444 30.58 44.31 -58.08
C PRO A 444 31.01 45.26 -59.20
N ALA A 445 30.51 46.49 -59.14
CA ALA A 445 30.81 47.53 -60.11
C ALA A 445 32.34 47.70 -60.20
N VAL A 446 32.90 47.35 -61.36
CA VAL A 446 34.35 47.37 -61.59
C VAL A 446 34.88 48.80 -61.46
N ALA A 447 35.46 49.09 -60.30
CA ALA A 447 36.04 50.39 -59.97
C ALA A 447 37.22 50.67 -60.90
N SER A 448 36.97 51.49 -61.92
CA SER A 448 37.99 51.90 -62.88
C SER A 448 39.04 52.76 -62.18
N VAL A 449 40.29 52.30 -62.17
CA VAL A 449 41.41 52.99 -61.52
C VAL A 449 41.74 54.29 -62.27
N THR A 450 41.81 55.39 -61.55
CA THR A 450 42.43 56.65 -62.02
C THR A 450 43.08 57.36 -60.84
N GLU A 451 44.40 57.50 -60.90
CA GLU A 451 45.20 58.24 -59.90
C GLU A 451 45.26 59.76 -60.20
N PRO A 452 45.71 60.61 -59.25
CA PRO A 452 45.17 61.96 -59.09
C PRO A 452 45.98 63.09 -59.73
N ALA A 453 45.35 64.29 -59.82
CA ALA A 453 45.99 65.54 -60.22
C ALA A 453 45.62 66.72 -59.29
N SER A 454 46.58 67.63 -59.11
CA SER A 454 46.66 68.68 -58.06
C SER A 454 45.62 69.81 -58.08
N ALA A 455 45.62 70.62 -57.02
CA ALA A 455 44.67 71.70 -56.71
C ALA A 455 45.07 73.10 -57.23
N ALA A 456 44.09 74.02 -57.25
CA ALA A 456 44.30 75.48 -57.27
C ALA A 456 43.08 76.22 -56.64
N VAL A 457 43.27 77.50 -56.26
CA VAL A 457 42.31 78.35 -55.50
C VAL A 457 42.08 79.67 -56.25
N VAL A 458 40.90 80.30 -56.14
CA VAL A 458 40.70 81.78 -56.13
C VAL A 458 39.24 82.18 -55.82
N ALA A 459 39.05 83.35 -55.19
CA ALA A 459 37.77 84.06 -55.03
C ALA A 459 38.00 85.59 -55.13
N PRO A 460 36.96 86.42 -55.42
CA PRO A 460 36.59 87.47 -54.46
C PRO A 460 35.07 87.86 -54.43
N ALA A 461 34.70 88.78 -53.52
CA ALA A 461 33.35 89.35 -53.32
C ALA A 461 33.25 90.85 -53.73
N PRO A 462 32.10 91.54 -53.57
CA PRO A 462 31.91 92.40 -52.38
C PRO A 462 30.44 92.56 -51.85
N LYS A 463 30.22 93.46 -50.86
CA LYS A 463 28.94 93.79 -50.14
C LYS A 463 28.38 95.19 -50.51
N PRO A 464 27.20 95.64 -50.01
CA PRO A 464 27.07 96.25 -48.65
C PRO A 464 25.87 95.71 -47.79
N VAL A 465 25.97 95.49 -46.46
CA VAL A 465 25.72 96.39 -45.27
C VAL A 465 24.37 97.17 -45.36
N GLN A 466 23.44 97.22 -44.38
CA GLN A 466 23.39 97.47 -42.90
C GLN A 466 22.11 96.85 -42.25
N ALA A 467 21.79 96.84 -40.92
CA ALA A 467 22.49 96.97 -39.61
C ALA A 467 21.51 96.64 -38.42
N GLU A 468 22.05 96.43 -37.19
CA GLU A 468 21.51 96.61 -35.79
C GLU A 468 20.09 96.07 -35.37
N ALA A 469 19.81 95.58 -34.15
CA ALA A 469 20.39 95.84 -32.81
C ALA A 469 20.45 94.59 -31.87
N VAL A 470 20.60 94.78 -30.53
CA VAL A 470 21.21 93.80 -29.58
C VAL A 470 20.41 93.54 -28.28
N GLY A 471 20.51 92.31 -27.74
CA GLY A 471 20.22 91.93 -26.33
C GLY A 471 19.21 90.78 -26.17
N THR A 472 19.32 89.83 -25.22
CA THR A 472 20.36 89.54 -24.19
C THR A 472 20.32 88.04 -23.84
N THR A 473 21.43 87.47 -23.37
CA THR A 473 21.57 86.02 -23.05
C THR A 473 21.32 85.69 -21.58
N GLU A 474 20.61 84.60 -21.30
CA GLU A 474 20.73 83.83 -20.05
C GLU A 474 21.08 82.36 -20.37
N ALA A 475 21.84 81.71 -19.48
CA ALA A 475 22.36 80.35 -19.67
C ALA A 475 21.62 79.32 -18.79
N VAL A 476 21.58 78.06 -19.23
CA VAL A 476 20.95 76.95 -18.50
C VAL A 476 22.02 76.06 -17.87
N ASP A 477 22.04 75.97 -16.54
CA ASP A 477 22.97 75.11 -15.80
C ASP A 477 22.75 73.62 -16.11
N THR A 478 23.81 72.92 -16.49
CA THR A 478 23.83 71.47 -16.70
C THR A 478 24.92 70.81 -15.85
N THR A 479 24.59 69.67 -15.23
CA THR A 479 25.62 68.79 -14.63
C THR A 479 26.43 68.05 -15.72
N PRO A 480 27.67 67.60 -15.44
CA PRO A 480 28.64 67.14 -16.47
C PRO A 480 28.24 65.94 -17.36
N GLY A 481 27.07 65.33 -17.14
CA GLY A 481 26.48 64.26 -17.96
C GLY A 481 25.34 64.69 -18.89
N GLY A 482 25.09 66.00 -19.07
CA GLY A 482 24.22 66.52 -20.14
C GLY A 482 22.70 66.31 -20.00
N LEU A 483 22.20 65.80 -18.86
CA LEU A 483 20.77 65.54 -18.64
C LEU A 483 20.09 66.62 -17.76
N PRO A 484 18.87 67.10 -18.12
CA PRO A 484 18.20 68.17 -17.40
C PRO A 484 17.52 67.70 -16.10
N ARG A 485 17.66 68.48 -15.01
CA ARG A 485 17.08 68.15 -13.69
C ARG A 485 15.64 68.64 -13.56
N ARG A 486 14.68 67.73 -13.40
CA ARG A 486 13.27 68.04 -13.11
C ARG A 486 13.10 68.45 -11.63
N ARG A 487 12.59 69.67 -11.37
CA ARG A 487 12.21 70.10 -10.01
C ARG A 487 10.84 69.49 -9.64
N SER A 488 10.67 69.04 -8.40
CA SER A 488 9.35 68.76 -7.81
C SER A 488 8.89 69.93 -6.95
N THR A 489 7.58 70.15 -6.86
CA THR A 489 7.00 71.25 -6.06
C THR A 489 6.08 70.64 -5.00
N ARG A 490 6.42 70.86 -3.72
CA ARG A 490 5.60 70.43 -2.58
C ARG A 490 4.76 71.61 -2.09
N ARG A 491 3.51 71.35 -1.67
CA ARG A 491 2.68 72.26 -0.88
C ARG A 491 1.89 71.43 0.13
N ASP A 492 1.93 71.85 1.38
CA ASP A 492 1.19 71.25 2.48
C ASP A 492 -0.03 72.11 2.85
N THR A 493 -1.11 71.49 3.31
CA THR A 493 -2.23 72.11 4.07
C THR A 493 -2.90 71.01 4.93
N ALA A 494 -3.58 71.38 6.02
CA ALA A 494 -3.92 70.48 7.13
C ALA A 494 -5.33 69.83 7.07
N GLY A 495 -5.55 68.80 7.91
CA GLY A 495 -6.84 68.12 8.13
C GLY A 495 -7.69 68.74 9.27
N PRO A 496 -8.52 67.99 10.05
CA PRO A 496 -8.62 66.51 10.16
C PRO A 496 -10.05 65.87 10.28
N GLN A 497 -10.15 64.56 9.96
CA GLN A 497 -11.03 63.50 10.54
C GLN A 497 -12.58 63.65 10.62
N PRO A 498 -13.37 62.57 10.90
CA PRO A 498 -13.21 61.13 10.60
C PRO A 498 -14.50 60.45 10.04
N GLY A 499 -14.44 59.19 9.55
CA GLY A 499 -15.63 58.30 9.56
C GLY A 499 -15.73 57.14 8.53
N ALA A 500 -16.05 55.95 9.07
CA ALA A 500 -16.72 54.78 8.45
C ALA A 500 -16.02 53.85 7.42
N ALA A 501 -16.31 52.55 7.59
CA ALA A 501 -16.01 51.37 6.76
C ALA A 501 -16.56 51.50 5.32
N ASP A 502 -15.79 51.17 4.27
CA ASP A 502 -15.29 49.84 3.80
C ASP A 502 -16.31 49.01 3.00
N ARG A 503 -16.01 48.85 1.69
CA ARG A 503 -16.11 47.64 0.85
C ARG A 503 -15.83 47.97 -0.61
N GLY A 504 -14.87 47.26 -1.23
CA GLY A 504 -14.88 47.03 -2.68
C GLY A 504 -13.55 47.17 -3.44
N MET A 505 -13.18 46.07 -4.11
CA MET A 505 -12.38 46.04 -5.36
C MET A 505 -10.94 46.57 -5.29
N GLU A 506 -9.98 45.75 -4.86
CA GLU A 506 -8.55 46.04 -5.09
C GLU A 506 -8.07 45.55 -6.47
N THR A 507 -7.55 46.48 -7.25
CA THR A 507 -6.83 46.24 -8.51
C THR A 507 -5.39 45.81 -8.25
N THR A 508 -4.86 44.88 -9.04
CA THR A 508 -3.47 44.41 -8.96
C THR A 508 -2.45 45.56 -9.09
N ALA A 509 -1.77 45.90 -7.99
CA ALA A 509 -0.69 46.87 -7.98
C ALA A 509 0.66 46.23 -8.38
N ALA A 510 1.44 46.93 -9.22
CA ALA A 510 2.77 46.47 -9.62
C ALA A 510 3.81 46.73 -8.52
N VAL A 511 4.54 45.68 -8.11
CA VAL A 511 5.56 45.74 -7.07
C VAL A 511 6.89 46.29 -7.64
N PRO A 512 7.56 47.26 -7.00
CA PRO A 512 8.88 47.75 -7.43
C PRO A 512 9.99 46.71 -7.15
N PRO A 513 11.07 46.69 -7.95
CA PRO A 513 11.98 45.53 -8.05
C PRO A 513 12.81 45.21 -6.79
N ASP A 514 13.00 46.17 -5.89
CA ASP A 514 13.99 46.08 -4.80
C ASP A 514 13.58 45.16 -3.63
N ALA A 515 12.28 44.81 -3.50
CA ALA A 515 11.82 43.89 -2.46
C ALA A 515 12.38 42.45 -2.62
N SER A 516 12.75 42.08 -3.85
CA SER A 516 13.15 40.73 -4.25
C SER A 516 14.43 40.21 -3.56
N PHE A 517 15.26 41.10 -3.00
CA PHE A 517 16.55 40.74 -2.41
C PHE A 517 16.47 40.27 -0.96
N SER A 518 15.38 40.52 -0.23
CA SER A 518 15.30 40.17 1.19
C SER A 518 15.21 38.65 1.43
N GLY A 519 14.44 37.94 0.60
CA GLY A 519 14.33 36.47 0.66
C GLY A 519 15.64 35.73 0.32
N LEU A 520 16.50 36.32 -0.52
CA LEU A 520 17.82 35.78 -0.87
C LEU A 520 18.76 35.71 0.34
N ALA A 521 18.68 36.68 1.25
CA ALA A 521 19.49 36.67 2.47
C ALA A 521 19.07 35.57 3.46
N ALA A 522 17.76 35.29 3.58
CA ALA A 522 17.25 34.25 4.47
C ALA A 522 17.71 32.84 4.05
N PHE A 523 17.65 32.52 2.75
CA PHE A 523 18.10 31.22 2.24
C PHE A 523 19.62 31.01 2.41
N ALA A 524 20.42 32.06 2.19
CA ALA A 524 21.87 32.03 2.40
C ALA A 524 22.31 31.97 3.88
N ALA A 525 21.40 32.23 4.82
CA ALA A 525 21.62 32.06 6.25
C ALA A 525 21.29 30.63 6.72
N ALA A 526 20.23 30.02 6.18
CA ALA A 526 19.80 28.66 6.54
C ALA A 526 20.88 27.59 6.24
N GLY A 527 21.59 27.72 5.11
CA GLY A 527 22.63 26.77 4.68
C GLY A 527 23.95 26.81 5.46
N ARG A 528 24.01 27.37 6.69
CA ARG A 528 25.26 27.52 7.45
C ARG A 528 25.17 27.18 8.95
N ALA A 529 24.12 26.47 9.37
CA ALA A 529 23.87 26.09 10.76
C ALA A 529 23.68 24.57 10.91
N SER A 530 24.73 23.78 10.65
CA SER A 530 24.73 22.32 10.86
C SER A 530 26.16 21.77 11.01
N ASP A 531 26.82 22.13 12.11
CA ASP A 531 28.02 21.44 12.64
C ASP A 531 27.74 21.04 14.10
N PRO A 532 27.92 19.76 14.51
CA PRO A 532 27.75 19.33 15.88
C PRO A 532 29.02 19.62 16.73
N PRO A 533 28.89 19.92 18.03
CA PRO A 533 30.04 20.19 18.90
C PRO A 533 30.78 18.91 19.32
N SER A 534 32.11 18.95 19.29
CA SER A 534 32.97 17.89 19.83
C SER A 534 33.13 18.04 21.35
N GLU A 535 32.65 17.07 22.14
CA GLU A 535 32.92 17.02 23.58
C GLU A 535 34.23 16.27 23.92
N THR A 536 35.01 16.83 24.83
CA THR A 536 36.25 16.24 25.35
C THR A 536 36.04 15.61 26.73
N PRO A 537 36.38 14.32 26.95
CA PRO A 537 36.35 13.73 28.29
C PRO A 537 37.64 14.00 29.07
N THR A 538 37.53 14.43 30.32
CA THR A 538 38.67 14.59 31.23
C THR A 538 38.89 13.35 32.12
N ASP A 539 40.09 12.77 31.99
CA ASP A 539 40.86 12.01 32.98
C ASP A 539 40.17 11.55 34.30
N ARG A 540 40.09 10.21 34.48
CA ARG A 540 40.72 9.50 35.62
C ARG A 540 40.68 7.97 35.46
N GLY A 541 41.83 7.32 35.68
CA GLY A 541 41.95 5.87 35.89
C GLY A 541 41.70 5.45 37.36
N PRO A 542 42.08 4.22 37.81
CA PRO A 542 43.04 3.30 37.17
C PRO A 542 42.68 1.79 37.12
N ALA A 543 43.50 1.04 36.36
CA ALA A 543 43.92 -0.37 36.53
C ALA A 543 42.89 -1.52 36.74
N ALA A 544 42.89 -2.53 35.84
CA ALA A 544 43.71 -3.76 35.97
C ALA A 544 43.38 -4.89 34.94
N ASP A 545 44.45 -5.42 34.31
CA ASP A 545 44.76 -6.82 33.91
C ASP A 545 43.87 -7.75 33.04
N SER A 546 44.58 -8.61 32.29
CA SER A 546 44.25 -9.96 31.76
C SER A 546 43.30 -10.17 30.54
N GLU A 547 43.92 -10.20 29.35
CA GLU A 547 44.10 -11.36 28.43
C GLU A 547 42.96 -12.33 27.97
N THR A 548 43.17 -12.85 26.75
CA THR A 548 42.93 -14.23 26.24
C THR A 548 41.58 -14.72 25.64
N THR A 549 41.56 -14.74 24.29
CA THR A 549 41.18 -15.87 23.39
C THR A 549 39.68 -16.31 23.23
N PRO A 550 39.32 -17.04 22.14
CA PRO A 550 38.05 -16.79 21.44
C PRO A 550 37.28 -18.09 21.01
N VAL A 551 36.56 -18.00 19.87
CA VAL A 551 35.90 -19.07 19.09
C VAL A 551 34.54 -19.55 19.62
N HIS A 552 33.52 -19.43 18.76
CA HIS A 552 32.66 -20.58 18.50
C HIS A 552 32.37 -20.70 17.01
N GLU A 553 32.19 -21.95 16.59
CA GLU A 553 32.22 -22.43 15.21
C GLU A 553 30.79 -22.54 14.63
N PHE A 554 30.63 -22.24 13.34
CA PHE A 554 29.38 -22.44 12.59
C PHE A 554 29.62 -23.55 11.57
N ASP A 555 28.84 -24.62 11.64
CA ASP A 555 28.98 -25.79 10.79
C ASP A 555 27.69 -26.00 9.97
N GLU A 556 27.78 -25.79 8.65
CA GLU A 556 26.75 -26.12 7.68
C GLU A 556 27.29 -27.20 6.74
N GLN A 557 26.68 -28.39 6.70
CA GLN A 557 26.67 -29.18 5.47
C GLN A 557 25.59 -30.28 5.37
N HIS A 558 24.76 -30.12 4.33
CA HIS A 558 24.35 -31.10 3.31
C HIS A 558 23.69 -32.46 3.65
N THR A 559 22.91 -32.89 2.65
CA THR A 559 22.08 -34.10 2.58
C THR A 559 22.63 -35.14 1.60
N GLU A 560 22.73 -36.41 2.03
CA GLU A 560 22.83 -37.67 1.24
C GLU A 560 22.77 -38.84 2.26
N GLU A 561 22.18 -40.02 2.03
CA GLU A 561 21.30 -40.55 0.97
C GLU A 561 20.45 -41.73 1.55
N SER A 562 19.42 -42.21 0.82
CA SER A 562 18.70 -43.50 0.94
C SER A 562 18.18 -44.04 2.30
N ASP A 563 16.84 -44.21 2.40
CA ASP A 563 16.16 -45.53 2.35
C ASP A 563 14.67 -45.36 1.97
#